data_AF-A0A0Q5U0M8-F1
#
_entry.id   AF-A0A0Q5U0M8-F1
#
_cell.length_a   1.000
_cell.length_b   1.000
_cell.length_c   1.000
_cell.angle_alpha   90.00
_cell.angle_beta   90.00
_cell.angle_gamma   90.00
#
_symmetry.space_group_name_H-M   'P 1'
#
loop_
_entity.id
_entity.type
_entity.pdbx_description
1 polymer ?
#
loop_
_entity_poly.entity_id
_entity_poly.type
_entity_poly.pdbx_seq_one_letter_code
_entity_poly.pdbx_strand_id
1 'polypeptide(L)'
;MDYVSKHSIMKTFVFIFLISTSAIPLMAQTYSARVSKDSLGVLNNRIEILKATIKILELKTEESAEESTVEKLRLKLLEANGNATASAAKTSSQSDQTSSGSSFDLKAMDKLAKKAKSDANDAEKALERFNKQIAKVEDIRTQIQGEERKVGYKSPKVIFFYK
;
A
#
# COMPACT_ATOMS: atom_id res chain seq x y z
N MET A 1 -4.40 94.99 -24.20
CA MET A 1 -5.23 93.94 -23.57
C MET A 1 -4.71 92.53 -23.90
N ASP A 2 -3.39 92.34 -24.05
CA ASP A 2 -2.84 91.06 -24.56
C ASP A 2 -2.11 90.20 -23.52
N TYR A 3 -1.93 90.69 -22.29
CA TYR A 3 -1.18 89.98 -21.26
C TYR A 3 -2.02 88.92 -20.51
N VAL A 4 -3.34 89.11 -20.41
CA VAL A 4 -4.23 88.17 -19.70
C VAL A 4 -4.48 86.89 -20.52
N SER A 5 -4.51 87.01 -21.85
CA SER A 5 -4.74 85.90 -22.78
C SER A 5 -3.58 84.89 -22.79
N LYS A 6 -2.33 85.37 -22.85
CA LYS A 6 -1.13 84.50 -22.82
C LYS A 6 -1.01 83.67 -21.55
N HIS A 7 -1.40 84.22 -20.40
CA HIS A 7 -1.31 83.52 -19.12
C HIS A 7 -2.36 82.42 -18.96
N SER A 8 -3.56 82.61 -19.53
CA SER A 8 -4.60 81.58 -19.59
C SER A 8 -4.16 80.41 -20.47
N ILE A 9 -3.61 80.72 -21.65
CA ILE A 9 -3.13 79.72 -22.62
C ILE A 9 -1.99 78.87 -22.01
N MET A 10 -1.03 79.48 -21.32
CA MET A 10 0.08 78.77 -20.67
C MET A 10 -0.40 77.82 -19.56
N LYS A 11 -1.41 78.24 -18.78
CA LYS A 11 -2.02 77.39 -17.73
C LYS A 11 -2.78 76.19 -18.33
N THR A 12 -3.47 76.39 -19.45
CA THR A 12 -4.16 75.32 -20.17
C THR A 12 -3.17 74.29 -20.73
N PHE A 13 -2.03 74.74 -21.29
CA PHE A 13 -0.97 73.82 -21.75
C PHE A 13 -0.32 73.04 -20.61
N VAL A 14 -0.09 73.67 -19.46
CA VAL A 14 0.42 72.99 -18.26
C VAL A 14 -0.58 71.96 -17.74
N PHE A 15 -1.88 72.26 -17.76
CA PHE A 15 -2.93 71.32 -17.38
C PHE A 15 -3.05 70.13 -18.33
N ILE A 16 -3.00 70.37 -19.65
CA ILE A 16 -3.02 69.31 -20.67
C ILE A 16 -1.78 68.41 -20.53
N PHE A 17 -0.61 69.00 -20.26
CA PHE A 17 0.61 68.25 -20.01
C PHE A 17 0.49 67.39 -18.74
N LEU A 18 -0.04 67.96 -17.64
CA LEU A 18 -0.27 67.21 -16.40
C LEU A 18 -1.21 66.01 -16.61
N ILE A 19 -2.33 66.22 -17.31
CA ILE A 19 -3.33 65.18 -17.58
C ILE A 19 -2.71 64.07 -18.46
N SER A 20 -1.89 64.44 -19.45
CA SER A 20 -1.19 63.47 -20.31
C SER A 20 -0.18 62.61 -19.55
N THR A 21 0.48 63.15 -18.52
CA THR A 21 1.42 62.38 -17.67
C THR A 21 0.72 61.52 -16.62
N SER A 22 -0.53 61.84 -16.24
CA SER A 22 -1.34 61.00 -15.35
C SER A 22 -2.07 59.85 -16.06
N ALA A 23 -2.13 59.89 -17.40
CA ALA A 23 -2.70 58.86 -18.25
C ALA A 23 -1.66 57.82 -18.72
N ILE A 24 -0.53 57.70 -18.02
CA ILE A 24 0.32 56.52 -18.18
C ILE A 24 -0.56 55.34 -17.79
N PRO A 25 -0.83 54.37 -18.68
CA PRO A 25 -1.54 53.18 -18.28
C PRO A 25 -0.71 52.60 -17.15
N LEU A 26 -1.29 52.53 -15.94
CA LEU A 26 -0.81 51.66 -14.89
C LEU A 26 -0.68 50.31 -15.58
N MET A 27 0.53 49.99 -16.05
CA MET A 27 0.83 48.70 -16.64
C MET A 27 0.35 47.75 -15.59
N ALA A 28 -0.74 47.05 -15.89
CA ALA A 28 -1.36 46.12 -14.97
C ALA A 28 -0.19 45.32 -14.41
N GLN A 29 0.09 45.49 -13.11
CA GLN A 29 1.04 44.66 -12.41
C GLN A 29 0.41 43.28 -12.47
N THR A 30 0.68 42.59 -13.57
CA THR A 30 0.37 41.19 -13.72
C THR A 30 1.29 40.56 -12.70
N TYR A 31 0.73 40.23 -11.54
CA TYR A 31 1.34 39.29 -10.62
C TYR A 31 1.41 37.96 -11.38
N SER A 32 2.41 37.84 -12.25
CA SER A 32 2.96 36.57 -12.64
C SER A 32 3.43 35.96 -11.34
N ALA A 33 2.64 35.03 -10.79
CA ALA A 33 3.11 34.20 -9.71
C ALA A 33 4.38 33.53 -10.24
N ARG A 34 5.55 34.01 -9.81
CA ARG A 34 6.82 33.33 -10.05
C ARG A 34 6.78 32.07 -9.21
N VAL A 35 6.15 31.04 -9.74
CA VAL A 35 6.36 29.67 -9.29
C VAL A 35 7.81 29.40 -9.65
N SER A 36 8.73 29.59 -8.69
CA SER A 36 10.14 29.26 -8.92
C SER A 36 10.20 27.80 -9.37
N LYS A 37 11.09 27.47 -10.30
CA LYS A 37 11.30 26.07 -10.74
C LYS A 37 11.44 25.13 -9.53
N ASP A 38 12.01 25.65 -8.45
CA ASP A 38 12.16 24.97 -7.17
C ASP A 38 10.81 24.61 -6.52
N SER A 39 9.84 25.54 -6.50
CA SER A 39 8.50 25.28 -5.94
C SER A 39 7.68 24.26 -6.75
N LEU A 40 7.81 24.27 -8.09
CA LEU A 40 7.23 23.25 -8.97
C LEU A 40 7.89 21.88 -8.77
N GLY A 41 9.22 21.84 -8.62
CA GLY A 41 9.96 20.62 -8.30
C GLY A 41 9.56 20.01 -6.95
N VAL A 42 9.40 20.83 -5.92
CA VAL A 42 8.92 20.39 -4.59
C VAL A 42 7.50 19.84 -4.69
N LEU A 43 6.61 20.51 -5.42
CA LEU A 43 5.23 20.04 -5.59
C LEU A 43 5.17 18.71 -6.34
N ASN A 44 5.94 18.56 -7.43
CA ASN A 44 6.03 17.30 -8.18
C ASN A 44 6.59 16.16 -7.32
N ASN A 45 7.63 16.41 -6.52
CA ASN A 45 8.17 15.41 -5.61
C ASN A 45 7.12 14.98 -4.55
N ARG A 46 6.34 15.93 -4.00
CA ARG A 46 5.24 15.61 -3.09
C ARG A 46 4.16 14.76 -3.76
N ILE A 47 3.82 15.06 -5.01
CA ILE A 47 2.84 14.26 -5.79
C ILE A 47 3.38 12.83 -6.01
N GLU A 48 4.66 12.67 -6.33
CA GLU A 48 5.27 11.35 -6.50
C GLU A 48 5.30 10.54 -5.20
N ILE A 49 5.61 11.20 -4.08
CA ILE A 49 5.53 10.58 -2.75
C ILE A 49 4.10 10.15 -2.45
N LEU A 50 3.10 11.00 -2.70
CA LEU A 50 1.69 10.67 -2.48
C LEU A 50 1.25 9.46 -3.32
N LYS A 51 1.63 9.39 -4.59
CA LYS A 51 1.34 8.24 -5.46
C LYS A 51 1.95 6.94 -4.93
N ALA A 52 3.21 7.00 -4.48
CA ALA A 52 3.87 5.84 -3.89
C ALA A 52 3.22 5.42 -2.56
N THR A 53 2.82 6.37 -1.72
CA THR A 53 2.08 6.11 -0.47
C THR A 53 0.72 5.45 -0.75
N ILE A 54 -0.03 5.92 -1.75
CA ILE A 54 -1.29 5.29 -2.17
C ILE A 54 -1.05 3.84 -2.58
N LYS A 55 -0.02 3.57 -3.39
CA LYS A 55 0.33 2.22 -3.80
C LYS A 55 0.70 1.33 -2.60
N ILE A 56 1.43 1.86 -1.61
CA ILE A 56 1.74 1.13 -0.37
C ILE A 56 0.45 0.78 0.39
N LEU A 57 -0.51 1.69 0.47
CA LEU A 57 -1.80 1.44 1.14
C LEU A 57 -2.65 0.40 0.39
N GLU A 58 -2.65 0.42 -0.94
CA GLU A 58 -3.29 -0.60 -1.77
C GLU A 58 -2.69 -1.98 -1.49
N LEU A 59 -1.37 -2.09 -1.51
CA LEU A 59 -0.66 -3.34 -1.20
C LEU A 59 -0.91 -3.82 0.24
N LYS A 60 -0.99 -2.91 1.22
CA LYS A 60 -1.33 -3.27 2.62
C LYS A 60 -2.78 -3.76 2.75
N THR A 61 -3.69 -3.21 1.94
CA THR A 61 -5.07 -3.69 1.89
C THR A 61 -5.14 -5.10 1.29
N GLU A 62 -4.36 -5.36 0.24
CA GLU A 62 -4.22 -6.68 -0.37
C GLU A 62 -3.58 -7.69 0.60
N GLU A 63 -2.50 -7.31 1.30
CA GLU A 63 -1.87 -8.11 2.35
C GLU A 63 -2.91 -8.54 3.40
N SER A 64 -3.71 -7.60 3.91
CA SER A 64 -4.74 -7.87 4.91
C SER A 64 -5.81 -8.83 4.40
N ALA A 65 -6.24 -8.69 3.14
CA ALA A 65 -7.19 -9.61 2.52
C ALA A 65 -6.61 -11.03 2.40
N GLU A 66 -5.33 -11.15 2.03
CA GLU A 66 -4.66 -12.44 1.91
C GLU A 66 -4.35 -13.08 3.28
N GLU A 67 -4.03 -12.30 4.31
CA GLU A 67 -3.89 -12.80 5.68
C GLU A 67 -5.22 -13.38 6.22
N SER A 68 -6.36 -12.78 5.89
CA SER A 68 -7.67 -13.36 6.22
C SER A 68 -7.85 -14.74 5.58
N THR A 69 -7.33 -14.93 4.36
CA THR A 69 -7.34 -16.22 3.67
C THR A 69 -6.36 -17.21 4.31
N VAL A 70 -5.17 -16.76 4.74
CA VAL A 70 -4.21 -17.58 5.49
C VAL A 70 -4.86 -18.13 6.75
N GLU A 71 -5.58 -17.32 7.52
CA GLU A 71 -6.21 -17.78 8.77
C GLU A 71 -7.31 -18.82 8.52
N LYS A 72 -8.13 -18.64 7.47
CA LYS A 72 -9.10 -19.66 7.06
C LYS A 72 -8.43 -20.97 6.67
N LEU A 73 -7.30 -20.92 5.97
CA LEU A 73 -6.53 -22.11 5.61
C LEU A 73 -5.83 -22.73 6.81
N ARG A 74 -5.38 -21.92 7.79
CA ARG A 74 -4.81 -22.38 9.05
C ARG A 74 -5.80 -23.24 9.83
N LEU A 75 -7.04 -22.79 9.94
CA LEU A 75 -8.11 -23.54 10.61
C LEU A 75 -8.38 -24.87 9.90
N LYS A 76 -8.46 -24.87 8.57
CA LYS A 76 -8.63 -26.10 7.77
C LYS A 76 -7.46 -27.06 7.92
N LEU A 77 -6.23 -26.55 7.97
CA LEU A 77 -5.04 -27.35 8.20
C LEU A 77 -5.07 -27.99 9.60
N LEU A 78 -5.47 -27.22 10.61
CA LEU A 78 -5.58 -27.72 11.98
C LEU A 78 -6.64 -28.82 12.11
N GLU A 79 -7.79 -28.64 11.45
CA GLU A 79 -8.85 -29.66 11.38
C GLU A 79 -8.37 -30.93 10.65
N ALA A 80 -7.74 -30.78 9.48
CA ALA A 80 -7.22 -31.91 8.72
C ALA A 80 -6.14 -32.69 9.49
N ASN A 81 -5.23 -31.98 10.18
CA ASN A 81 -4.24 -32.59 11.06
C ASN A 81 -4.89 -33.28 12.27
N GLY A 82 -5.95 -32.70 12.85
CA GLY A 82 -6.73 -33.33 13.91
C GLY A 82 -7.36 -34.66 13.46
N ASN A 83 -7.92 -34.70 12.25
CA ASN A 83 -8.48 -35.91 11.68
C ASN A 83 -7.40 -36.97 11.39
N ALA A 84 -6.28 -36.57 10.79
CA ALA A 84 -5.16 -37.46 10.49
C ALA A 84 -4.57 -38.07 11.77
N THR A 85 -4.35 -37.26 12.82
CA THR A 85 -3.84 -37.74 14.12
C THR A 85 -4.84 -38.67 14.82
N ALA A 86 -6.14 -38.34 14.81
CA ALA A 86 -7.18 -39.20 15.38
C ALA A 86 -7.28 -40.55 14.64
N SER A 87 -7.22 -40.55 13.31
CA SER A 87 -7.24 -41.78 12.50
C SER A 87 -5.96 -42.60 12.66
N ALA A 88 -4.80 -41.96 12.81
CA ALA A 88 -3.55 -42.63 13.13
C ALA A 88 -3.58 -43.28 14.52
N ALA A 89 -4.07 -42.58 15.55
CA ALA A 89 -4.21 -43.12 16.90
C ALA A 89 -5.14 -44.33 16.95
N LYS A 90 -6.28 -44.28 16.24
CA LYS A 90 -7.18 -45.43 16.13
C LYS A 90 -6.55 -46.61 15.38
N THR A 91 -5.71 -46.33 14.37
CA THR A 91 -4.98 -47.37 13.64
C THR A 91 -3.95 -48.03 14.54
N SER A 92 -3.20 -47.26 15.34
CA SER A 92 -2.21 -47.81 16.27
C SER A 92 -2.86 -48.61 17.39
N SER A 93 -3.93 -48.09 18.00
CA SER A 93 -4.62 -48.80 19.09
C SER A 93 -5.21 -50.14 18.64
N GLN A 94 -5.71 -50.20 17.41
CA GLN A 94 -6.24 -51.44 16.82
C GLN A 94 -5.11 -52.42 16.46
N SER A 95 -3.97 -51.90 16.00
CA SER A 95 -2.73 -52.67 15.78
C SER A 95 -2.22 -53.28 17.10
N ASP A 96 -2.20 -52.53 18.19
CA ASP A 96 -1.72 -53.02 19.49
C ASP A 96 -2.61 -54.13 20.09
N GLN A 97 -3.89 -54.20 19.69
CA GLN A 97 -4.76 -55.32 20.06
C GLN A 97 -4.50 -56.60 19.23
N THR A 98 -3.85 -56.49 18.07
CA THR A 98 -3.51 -57.66 17.25
C THR A 98 -2.36 -58.49 17.82
N SER A 99 -1.42 -57.85 18.54
CA SER A 99 -0.34 -58.54 19.25
C SER A 99 -0.81 -59.25 20.52
N SER A 100 -2.06 -59.01 20.96
CA SER A 100 -2.64 -59.54 22.20
C SER A 100 -3.47 -60.83 22.04
N GLY A 101 -3.53 -61.41 20.82
CA GLY A 101 -4.18 -62.71 20.57
C GLY A 101 -5.71 -62.70 20.41
N SER A 102 -6.35 -61.53 20.32
CA SER A 102 -7.80 -61.39 20.08
C SER A 102 -8.21 -61.67 18.62
N SER A 103 -9.43 -62.19 18.44
CA SER A 103 -10.08 -62.41 17.13
C SER A 103 -10.02 -61.15 16.26
N PHE A 104 -9.45 -61.28 15.06
CA PHE A 104 -9.04 -60.17 14.20
C PHE A 104 -9.98 -59.94 13.03
N ASP A 105 -10.60 -58.74 12.96
CA ASP A 105 -11.36 -58.31 11.78
C ASP A 105 -10.46 -57.57 10.77
N LEU A 106 -9.89 -58.34 9.84
CA LEU A 106 -9.11 -57.85 8.69
C LEU A 106 -9.83 -56.75 7.89
N LYS A 107 -11.16 -56.82 7.76
CA LYS A 107 -11.94 -55.86 6.97
C LYS A 107 -12.07 -54.53 7.72
N ALA A 108 -12.21 -54.57 9.05
CA ALA A 108 -12.22 -53.36 9.87
C ALA A 108 -10.86 -52.66 9.83
N MET A 109 -9.75 -53.40 9.89
CA MET A 109 -8.40 -52.82 9.79
C MET A 109 -8.11 -52.22 8.42
N ASP A 110 -8.49 -52.89 7.32
CA ASP A 110 -8.31 -52.35 5.97
C ASP A 110 -9.09 -51.04 5.78
N LYS A 111 -10.33 -50.95 6.29
CA LYS A 111 -11.09 -49.69 6.30
C LYS A 111 -10.40 -48.58 7.09
N LEU A 112 -9.84 -48.91 8.25
CA LEU A 112 -9.18 -47.97 9.13
C LEU A 112 -7.87 -47.44 8.51
N ALA A 113 -7.07 -48.34 7.92
CA ALA A 113 -5.87 -47.99 7.19
C ALA A 113 -6.14 -47.11 5.97
N LYS A 114 -7.18 -47.44 5.18
CA LYS A 114 -7.63 -46.60 4.05
C LYS A 114 -8.06 -45.21 4.50
N LYS A 115 -8.79 -45.12 5.62
CA LYS A 115 -9.20 -43.84 6.19
C LYS A 115 -8.01 -43.02 6.66
N ALA A 116 -7.09 -43.62 7.42
CA ALA A 116 -5.88 -42.95 7.88
C ALA A 116 -5.02 -42.42 6.71
N LYS A 117 -4.89 -43.20 5.63
CA LYS A 117 -4.21 -42.75 4.41
C LYS A 117 -4.93 -41.59 3.72
N SER A 118 -6.26 -41.62 3.66
CA SER A 118 -7.06 -40.53 3.09
C SER A 118 -6.89 -39.24 3.91
N ASP A 119 -7.05 -39.33 5.23
CA ASP A 119 -6.95 -38.18 6.13
C ASP A 119 -5.53 -37.57 6.11
N ALA A 120 -4.49 -38.41 6.00
CA ALA A 120 -3.11 -37.94 5.83
C ALA A 120 -2.90 -37.18 4.51
N ASN A 121 -3.43 -37.69 3.39
CA ASN A 121 -3.35 -37.01 2.10
C ASN A 121 -4.11 -35.67 2.10
N ASP A 122 -5.25 -35.60 2.81
CA ASP A 122 -6.03 -34.36 2.92
C ASP A 122 -5.30 -33.31 3.78
N ALA A 123 -4.63 -33.75 4.84
CA ALA A 123 -3.73 -32.90 5.63
C ALA A 123 -2.55 -32.36 4.81
N GLU A 124 -1.92 -33.20 3.99
CA GLU A 124 -0.83 -32.78 3.10
C GLU A 124 -1.28 -31.73 2.07
N LYS A 125 -2.43 -31.94 1.42
CA LYS A 125 -3.02 -30.96 0.50
C LYS A 125 -3.40 -29.66 1.20
N ALA A 126 -3.91 -29.72 2.44
CA ALA A 126 -4.21 -28.54 3.22
C ALA A 126 -2.94 -27.74 3.54
N LEU A 127 -1.84 -28.43 3.87
CA LEU A 127 -0.53 -27.83 4.14
C LEU A 127 0.04 -27.16 2.90
N GLU A 128 -0.03 -27.81 1.74
CA GLU A 128 0.44 -27.24 0.48
C GLU A 128 -0.31 -25.93 0.13
N ARG A 129 -1.63 -25.93 0.26
CA ARG A 129 -2.47 -24.74 0.04
C ARG A 129 -2.12 -23.61 1.00
N PHE A 130 -1.94 -23.95 2.27
CA PHE A 130 -1.55 -22.98 3.31
C PHE A 130 -0.19 -22.36 3.00
N ASN A 131 0.81 -23.17 2.67
CA ASN A 131 2.16 -22.70 2.33
C ASN A 131 2.16 -21.83 1.07
N LYS A 132 1.39 -22.20 0.04
CA LYS A 132 1.24 -21.39 -1.17
C LYS A 132 0.65 -20.02 -0.85
N GLN A 133 -0.30 -19.97 0.07
CA GLN A 133 -0.93 -18.71 0.45
C GLN A 133 0.01 -17.83 1.29
N ILE A 134 0.79 -18.42 2.21
CA ILE A 134 1.85 -17.70 2.93
C ILE A 134 2.87 -17.10 1.96
N ALA A 135 3.29 -17.86 0.95
CA ALA A 135 4.26 -17.37 -0.03
C ALA A 135 3.75 -16.13 -0.79
N LYS A 136 2.44 -16.03 -1.07
CA LYS A 136 1.85 -14.83 -1.65
C LYS A 136 1.90 -13.63 -0.71
N VAL A 137 1.58 -13.83 0.57
CA VAL A 137 1.66 -12.76 1.58
C VAL A 137 3.09 -12.23 1.69
N GLU A 138 4.09 -13.11 1.69
CA GLU A 138 5.50 -12.73 1.71
C GLU A 138 5.95 -11.97 0.44
N ASP A 139 5.42 -12.34 -0.73
CA ASP A 139 5.65 -11.57 -1.96
C ASP A 139 5.09 -10.15 -1.85
N ILE A 140 3.85 -9.99 -1.37
CA ILE A 140 3.23 -8.68 -1.15
C ILE A 140 4.05 -7.85 -0.15
N ARG A 141 4.49 -8.44 0.97
CA ARG A 141 5.38 -7.78 1.94
C ARG A 141 6.69 -7.31 1.31
N THR A 142 7.27 -8.11 0.43
CA THR A 142 8.48 -7.74 -0.32
C THR A 142 8.20 -6.55 -1.25
N GLN A 143 7.05 -6.53 -1.93
CA GLN A 143 6.63 -5.40 -2.76
C GLN A 143 6.42 -4.13 -1.93
N ILE A 144 5.76 -4.23 -0.77
CA ILE A 144 5.58 -3.11 0.18
C ILE A 144 6.92 -2.52 0.59
N GLN A 145 7.87 -3.36 1.03
CA GLN A 145 9.21 -2.90 1.40
C GLN A 145 9.94 -2.21 0.23
N GLY A 146 9.76 -2.72 -0.99
CA GLY A 146 10.30 -2.11 -2.19
C GLY A 146 9.76 -0.70 -2.44
N GLU A 147 8.45 -0.50 -2.29
CA GLU A 147 7.82 0.82 -2.44
C GLU A 147 8.15 1.76 -1.28
N GLU A 148 8.18 1.27 -0.03
CA GLU A 148 8.56 2.05 1.16
C GLU A 148 9.99 2.61 1.03
N ARG A 149 10.93 1.83 0.49
CA ARG A 149 12.29 2.32 0.18
C ARG A 149 12.26 3.48 -0.81
N LYS A 150 11.45 3.43 -1.86
CA LYS A 150 11.34 4.52 -2.86
C LYS A 150 10.84 5.82 -2.23
N VAL A 151 9.89 5.73 -1.29
CA VAL A 151 9.41 6.89 -0.52
C VAL A 151 10.50 7.42 0.40
N GLY A 152 11.22 6.52 1.09
CA GLY A 152 12.31 6.88 2.00
C GLY A 152 13.43 7.69 1.34
N TYR A 153 13.76 7.42 0.08
CA TYR A 153 14.75 8.21 -0.68
C TYR A 153 14.25 9.59 -1.11
N LYS A 154 12.93 9.79 -1.24
CA LYS A 154 12.32 11.03 -1.76
C LYS A 154 11.85 11.99 -0.67
N SER A 155 11.61 11.49 0.54
CA SER A 155 11.21 12.31 1.68
C SER A 155 12.37 13.17 2.17
N PRO A 156 12.29 14.52 2.09
CA PRO A 156 13.34 15.38 2.63
C PRO A 156 13.41 15.19 4.15
N LYS A 157 14.54 14.69 4.64
CA LYS A 157 14.85 14.73 6.07
C LYS A 157 15.14 16.18 6.43
N VAL A 158 14.28 16.80 7.24
CA VAL A 158 14.57 18.10 7.83
C VAL A 158 15.70 17.87 8.85
N ILE A 159 16.92 18.20 8.47
CA ILE A 159 18.09 18.15 9.36
C ILE A 159 18.20 19.52 10.03
N PHE A 160 17.93 19.56 11.34
CA PHE A 160 18.18 20.75 12.13
C PHE A 160 19.69 20.80 12.46
N PHE A 161 20.40 21.74 11.84
CA PHE A 161 21.73 22.10 12.30
C PHE A 161 21.56 22.98 13.55
N TYR A 162 21.85 22.43 14.73
CA TYR A 162 22.06 23.25 15.92
C TYR A 162 23.43 23.93 15.80
N LYS A 163 23.45 25.26 15.88
CA LYS A 163 24.66 26.07 16.01
C LYS A 163 24.95 26.34 17.48
#